data_AF-A0A453MZD3-F1
#
_entry.id   AF-A0A453MZD3-F1
#
_cell.length_a   1.000
_cell.length_b   1.000
_cell.length_c   1.000
_cell.angle_alpha   90.00
_cell.angle_beta   90.00
_cell.angle_gamma   90.00
#
_symmetry.space_group_name_H-M   'P 1'
#
loop_
_entity.id
_entity.type
_entity.pdbx_description
1 polymer ?
#
loop_
_entity_poly.entity_id
_entity_poly.type
_entity_poly.pdbx_seq_one_letter_code
_entity_poly.pdbx_strand_id
1 'polypeptide(L)' 'GRQICSEHVQHQTQPISEVRNRYMVSSNGMNSLDGYSEFRPVIGDGECFYRSFIFSYLVIALLSFFLAYDVGLVS' A
#
# COMPACT_ATOMS: atom_id res chain seq x y z
N GLY A 1 2.63 26.26 -16.78
CA GLY A 1 3.27 24.99 -16.42
C GLY A 1 2.19 24.00 -16.02
N ARG A 2 2.14 22.82 -16.65
CA ARG A 2 1.17 21.79 -16.28
C ARG A 2 1.60 21.24 -14.92
N GLN A 3 0.84 21.56 -13.86
CA GLN A 3 0.98 20.94 -12.56
C GLN A 3 0.66 19.46 -12.76
N ILE A 4 1.70 18.62 -12.80
CA ILE A 4 1.51 17.17 -12.76
C ILE A 4 1.04 16.91 -11.34
N CYS A 5 -0.26 16.70 -11.17
CA CYS A 5 -0.82 16.25 -9.90
C CYS A 5 -0.04 15.00 -9.51
N SER A 6 0.65 15.02 -8.37
CA SER A 6 1.24 13.80 -7.82
C SER A 6 0.13 12.78 -7.69
N GLU A 7 0.36 11.55 -8.14
CA GLU A 7 -0.58 10.47 -7.88
C GLU A 7 -0.84 10.40 -6.37
N HIS A 8 -2.11 10.34 -5.98
CA HIS A 8 -2.51 10.35 -4.56
C HIS A 8 -2.06 9.07 -3.84
N VAL A 9 -1.92 7.99 -4.59
CA VAL A 9 -1.43 6.68 -4.18
C VAL A 9 -0.65 6.13 -5.39
N GLN A 10 0.61 5.73 -5.20
CA GLN A 10 1.38 5.10 -6.27
C GLN A 10 0.70 3.81 -6.72
N HIS A 11 0.61 3.52 -8.02
CA HIS A 11 0.01 2.26 -8.50
C HIS A 11 0.90 1.02 -8.31
N GLN A 12 2.22 1.20 -8.32
CA GLN A 12 3.19 0.11 -8.12
C GLN A 12 3.63 0.00 -6.67
N THR A 13 3.74 -1.24 -6.20
CA THR A 13 4.39 -1.58 -4.94
C THR A 13 5.91 -1.54 -5.11
N GLN A 14 6.61 -1.41 -3.99
CA GLN A 14 8.06 -1.39 -3.91
C GLN A 14 8.51 -2.47 -2.92
N PRO A 15 9.69 -3.07 -3.12
CA PRO A 15 10.19 -4.09 -2.22
C PRO A 15 10.49 -3.49 -0.83
N ILE A 16 10.15 -4.21 0.25
CA ILE A 16 10.33 -3.71 1.63
C ILE A 16 11.77 -3.31 1.94
N SER A 17 12.74 -3.94 1.25
CA SER A 17 14.17 -3.65 1.37
C SER A 17 14.52 -2.19 1.03
N GLU A 18 13.69 -1.52 0.24
CA GLU A 18 13.88 -0.14 -0.16
C GLU A 18 13.53 0.87 0.94
N VAL A 19 12.73 0.46 1.95
CA VAL A 19 12.33 1.32 3.07
C VAL A 19 13.54 1.88 3.82
N ARG A 20 14.55 1.03 4.04
CA ARG A 20 15.78 1.39 4.77
C ARG A 20 16.56 2.50 4.07
N ASN A 21 16.63 2.45 2.74
CA ASN A 21 17.37 3.41 1.94
C ASN A 21 16.62 4.75 1.87
N ARG A 22 15.29 4.70 1.75
CA ARG A 22 14.49 5.87 1.38
C ARG A 22 13.91 6.66 2.56
N TYR A 23 13.69 6.03 3.72
CA TYR A 23 12.96 6.65 4.84
C TYR A 23 13.73 6.71 6.17
N MET A 24 15.04 6.47 6.15
CA MET A 24 15.93 6.54 7.34
C MET A 24 15.33 5.89 8.60
N VAL A 25 14.70 4.73 8.46
CA VAL A 25 14.06 4.03 9.58
C VAL A 25 15.13 3.62 10.59
N SER A 26 14.96 4.06 11.85
CA SER A 26 15.81 3.65 12.98
C SER A 26 15.83 2.12 13.10
N SER A 27 16.99 1.54 13.41
CA SER A 27 17.21 0.08 13.45
C SER A 27 16.18 -0.68 14.30
N ASN A 28 15.57 -0.02 15.30
CA ASN A 28 14.59 -0.63 16.20
C ASN A 28 13.20 -0.85 15.57
N GLY A 29 12.92 -0.24 14.43
CA GLY A 29 11.67 -0.44 13.68
C GLY A 29 11.77 -1.47 12.55
N MET A 30 12.98 -1.86 12.14
CA MET A 30 13.20 -2.74 10.97
C MET A 30 12.81 -4.20 11.23
N ASN A 31 13.06 -4.69 12.44
CA ASN A 31 12.70 -6.04 12.88
C ASN A 31 11.19 -6.32 12.84
N SER A 32 10.35 -5.29 12.74
CA SER A 32 8.91 -5.43 12.50
C SER A 32 8.55 -5.57 11.01
N LEU A 33 9.43 -5.15 10.10
CA LEU A 33 9.16 -5.12 8.66
C LEU A 33 9.55 -6.42 7.94
N ASP A 34 10.33 -7.29 8.59
CA ASP A 34 10.80 -8.56 8.00
C ASP A 34 9.67 -9.51 7.59
N GLY A 35 8.46 -9.34 8.14
CA GLY A 35 7.26 -10.09 7.75
C GLY A 35 6.55 -9.59 6.50
N TYR A 36 7.01 -8.50 5.89
CA TYR A 36 6.36 -7.85 4.73
C TYR A 36 7.25 -7.97 3.49
N SER A 37 6.68 -8.35 2.35
CA SER A 37 7.43 -8.45 1.09
C SER A 37 7.53 -7.12 0.36
N GLU A 38 6.43 -6.36 0.37
CA GLU A 38 6.25 -5.16 -0.43
C GLU A 38 5.51 -4.08 0.36
N PHE A 39 5.74 -2.83 0.00
CA PHE A 39 5.03 -1.67 0.54
C PHE A 39 4.66 -0.70 -0.58
N ARG A 40 3.71 0.18 -0.30
CA ARG A 40 3.27 1.23 -1.22
C ARG A 40 3.46 2.58 -0.54
N PRO A 41 4.28 3.49 -1.09
CA PRO A 41 4.40 4.82 -0.52
C PRO A 41 3.15 5.63 -0.81
N VAL A 42 2.72 6.40 0.19
CA VAL A 42 1.59 7.33 0.12
C VAL A 42 2.11 8.71 0.51
N ILE A 43 1.71 9.74 -0.22
CA ILE A 43 2.16 11.11 0.04
C ILE A 43 1.71 11.58 1.44
N GLY A 44 2.61 12.20 2.19
CA GLY A 44 2.38 12.66 3.57
C GLY A 44 1.78 14.06 3.63
N ASP A 45 0.59 14.27 3.07
CA ASP A 45 -0.09 15.57 3.01
C ASP A 45 -1.20 15.75 4.07
N GLY A 46 -1.18 14.93 5.12
CA GLY A 46 -2.20 14.92 6.19
C GLY A 46 -3.30 13.88 6.00
N GLU A 47 -3.49 13.37 4.77
CA GLU A 47 -4.53 12.39 4.44
C GLU A 47 -3.96 10.97 4.22
N CYS A 48 -2.67 10.76 4.48
CA CYS A 48 -1.96 9.53 4.18
C CYS A 48 -2.55 8.29 4.88
N PHE A 49 -3.04 8.44 6.11
CA PHE A 49 -3.70 7.36 6.84
C PHE A 49 -4.99 6.93 6.14
N TYR A 50 -5.89 7.87 5.84
CA TYR A 50 -7.15 7.58 5.19
C TYR A 50 -6.96 6.98 3.80
N ARG A 51 -6.01 7.51 3.02
CA ARG A 51 -5.69 6.97 1.70
C ARG A 51 -5.14 5.56 1.76
N SER A 52 -4.24 5.29 2.70
CA SER A 52 -3.68 3.94 2.92
C SER A 52 -4.79 2.96 3.33
N PHE A 53 -5.65 3.37 4.26
CA PHE A 53 -6.76 2.56 4.74
C PHE A 53 -7.78 2.24 3.64
N ILE A 54 -8.25 3.25 2.91
CA ILE A 54 -9.21 3.09 1.81
C ILE A 54 -8.65 2.16 0.75
N PHE A 55 -7.39 2.36 0.34
CA PHE A 55 -6.78 1.52 -0.68
C PHE A 55 -6.67 0.06 -0.23
N SER A 56 -6.16 -0.18 0.98
CA SER A 56 -6.04 -1.54 1.53
C SER A 56 -7.40 -2.23 1.66
N TYR A 57 -8.43 -1.50 2.11
CA TYR A 57 -9.79 -2.03 2.20
C TYR A 57 -10.34 -2.44 0.84
N LEU A 58 -10.19 -1.59 -0.18
CA LEU A 58 -10.67 -1.88 -1.54
C LEU A 58 -9.97 -3.11 -2.14
N VAL A 59 -8.64 -3.23 -1.96
CA VAL A 59 -7.90 -4.42 -2.42
C VAL A 59 -8.43 -5.69 -1.77
N ILE A 60 -8.64 -5.68 -0.46
CA ILE A 60 -9.17 -6.83 0.28
C ILE A 60 -10.59 -7.14 -0.19
N ALA A 61 -11.47 -6.15 -0.23
CA ALA A 61 -12.86 -6.34 -0.64
C ALA A 61 -12.98 -6.89 -2.07
N LEU A 62 -12.19 -6.36 -3.01
CA LEU A 62 -12.17 -6.82 -4.40
C LEU A 62 -11.58 -8.22 -4.52
N LEU A 63 -10.49 -8.53 -3.81
CA LEU A 63 -9.92 -9.88 -3.80
C LEU A 63 -10.88 -10.89 -3.19
N SER A 64 -11.52 -10.54 -2.06
CA SER A 64 -12.54 -11.38 -1.42
C SER A 64 -13.73 -11.59 -2.34
N PHE A 65 -14.20 -10.55 -3.04
CA PHE A 65 -15.27 -10.67 -4.03
C PHE A 65 -14.86 -11.56 -5.20
N PHE A 66 -13.67 -11.37 -5.76
CA PHE A 66 -13.16 -12.18 -6.86
C PHE A 66 -13.01 -13.66 -6.46
N LEU A 67 -12.43 -13.94 -5.29
CA LEU A 67 -12.32 -15.30 -4.76
C LEU A 67 -13.70 -15.91 -4.46
N ALA A 68 -14.64 -15.13 -3.92
CA ALA A 68 -16.01 -15.59 -3.67
C ALA A 68 -16.76 -15.91 -4.97
N TYR A 69 -16.51 -15.15 -6.04
CA TYR A 69 -17.05 -15.40 -7.36
C TYR A 69 -16.42 -16.66 -8.00
N ASP A 70 -15.09 -16.78 -7.94
CA ASP A 70 -14.34 -17.91 -8.50
C ASP A 70 -14.72 -19.25 -7.84
N VAL A 71 -14.91 -19.25 -6.51
CA VAL A 71 -15.39 -20.42 -5.76
C VAL A 71 -16.92 -20.62 -5.80
N GLY A 72 -17.64 -19.79 -6.57
CA GLY A 72 -19.09 -19.92 -6.79
C GLY A 72 -19.98 -19.64 -5.58
N LEU A 73 -19.48 -18.88 -4.59
CA LEU A 73 -20.25 -18.50 -3.39
C LEU A 73 -21.24 -17.35 -3.66
N VAL A 74 -21.00 -16.57 -4.70
CA VAL A 74 -21.86 -15.46 -5.14
C VAL A 74 -22.18 -15.68 -6.62
N SER A 75 -23.43 -16.05 -6.90
CA SER A 75 -23.99 -16.23 -8.25
C SER A 75 -24.64 -14.96 -8.78
#